data_AF-A0A1Q3APX1-F1
#
_entry.id   AF-A0A1Q3APX1-F1
#
_cell.length_a   1.000
_cell.length_b   1.000
_cell.length_c   1.000
_cell.angle_alpha   90.00
_cell.angle_beta   90.00
_cell.angle_gamma   90.00
#
_symmetry.space_group_name_H-M   'P 1'
#
loop_
_entity.id
_entity.type
_entity.pdbx_description
1 polymer ?
#
loop_
_entity_poly.entity_id
_entity_poly.type
_entity_poly.pdbx_seq_one_letter_code
_entity_poly.pdbx_strand_id
1 'polypeptide(L)'
;TSPMMNPSIVQQISECFVKPQQTTEESKQPCYLTPWDLTMLSVQYIEKGLLFKKPPATHNQEDLINTLLDKLKQSLSLTLVHFYPLADHLAKVKNENPPAYSVFVDCNNNPAAKFIHATLHMTISDILSPVYVPLVVQSLFDHDGALNIDGHTRPLLSIQVTELADGIFIGCSMNHSLADGSSYRNFFNAWSEIFQAQEKSTLSISHQPINQCWFLDGHGPMINLPFKHQ
;
A
#
# COMPACT_ATOMS: atom_id res chain seq x y z
N THR A 1 -24.12 -31.37 -15.32
CA THR A 1 -23.13 -30.43 -15.89
C THR A 1 -23.41 -29.07 -15.28
N SER A 2 -22.63 -28.67 -14.27
CA SER A 2 -22.72 -27.30 -13.75
C SER A 2 -22.41 -26.32 -14.89
N PRO A 3 -23.18 -25.24 -15.06
CA PRO A 3 -22.82 -24.24 -16.05
C PRO A 3 -21.44 -23.71 -15.69
N MET A 4 -20.51 -23.73 -16.65
CA MET A 4 -19.23 -23.04 -16.49
C MET A 4 -19.56 -21.56 -16.33
N MET A 5 -19.60 -21.07 -15.09
CA MET A 5 -19.60 -19.65 -14.82
C MET A 5 -18.32 -19.10 -15.45
N ASN A 6 -18.46 -18.13 -16.34
CA ASN A 6 -17.30 -17.35 -16.78
C ASN A 6 -16.55 -16.89 -15.52
N PRO A 7 -15.23 -17.02 -15.47
CA PRO A 7 -14.48 -16.54 -14.31
C PRO A 7 -14.80 -15.04 -14.15
N SER A 8 -15.30 -14.65 -12.98
CA SER A 8 -15.51 -13.24 -12.66
C SER A 8 -14.14 -12.56 -12.65
N ILE A 9 -13.92 -11.63 -13.58
CA ILE A 9 -12.65 -10.92 -13.74
C ILE A 9 -12.81 -9.53 -13.12
N VAL A 10 -11.82 -9.12 -12.33
CA VAL A 10 -11.72 -7.76 -11.82
C VAL A 10 -11.44 -6.83 -13.00
N GLN A 11 -12.29 -5.82 -13.18
CA GLN A 11 -12.13 -4.81 -14.22
C GLN A 11 -11.64 -3.51 -13.59
N GLN A 12 -10.44 -3.08 -13.97
CA GLN A 12 -9.92 -1.77 -13.60
C GLN A 12 -10.71 -0.67 -14.33
N ILE A 13 -11.23 0.30 -13.57
CA ILE A 13 -11.98 1.46 -14.07
C ILE A 13 -11.04 2.64 -14.23
N SER A 14 -10.24 2.94 -13.21
CA SER A 14 -9.28 4.04 -13.23
C SER A 14 -8.08 3.78 -12.33
N GLU A 15 -7.01 4.53 -12.59
CA GLU A 15 -5.78 4.54 -11.79
C GLU A 15 -5.28 5.97 -11.66
N CYS A 16 -4.75 6.28 -10.48
CA CYS A 16 -4.04 7.54 -10.24
C CYS A 16 -2.94 7.36 -9.18
N PHE A 17 -2.08 8.37 -9.07
CA PHE A 17 -0.99 8.43 -8.11
C PHE A 17 -1.30 9.50 -7.06
N VAL A 18 -1.40 9.10 -5.79
CA VAL A 18 -1.73 9.96 -4.65
C VAL A 18 -0.45 10.42 -3.99
N LYS A 19 -0.17 11.71 -4.10
CA LYS A 19 1.00 12.35 -3.47
C LYS A 19 0.70 12.72 -2.02
N PRO A 20 1.72 12.77 -1.13
CA PRO A 20 1.54 13.40 0.17
C PRO A 20 1.10 14.85 -0.02
N GLN A 21 0.18 15.33 0.81
CA GLN A 21 -0.38 16.68 0.66
C GLN A 21 0.71 17.76 0.81
N GLN A 22 1.70 17.50 1.65
CA GLN A 22 2.87 18.36 1.86
C GLN A 22 4.11 17.50 2.06
N THR A 23 5.26 18.05 1.68
CA THR A 23 6.58 17.44 1.87
C THR A 23 7.28 18.17 3.01
N THR A 24 7.77 17.43 4.00
CA THR A 24 8.56 17.97 5.12
C THR A 24 10.06 17.87 4.81
N GLU A 25 10.92 18.64 5.49
CA GLU A 25 12.38 18.49 5.32
C GLU A 25 12.88 17.09 5.72
N GLU A 26 12.23 16.46 6.70
CA GLU A 26 12.52 15.08 7.10
C GLU A 26 12.23 14.11 5.97
N SER A 27 11.11 14.29 5.26
CA SER A 27 10.72 13.41 4.14
C SER A 27 11.64 13.49 2.93
N LYS A 28 12.62 14.41 2.90
CA LYS A 28 13.63 14.47 1.83
C LYS A 28 14.86 13.61 2.12
N GLN A 29 14.98 13.09 3.35
CA GLN A 29 16.09 12.24 3.73
C GLN A 29 15.84 10.80 3.26
N PRO A 30 16.89 10.07 2.80
CA PRO A 30 16.76 8.66 2.50
C PRO A 30 16.30 7.85 3.71
N CYS A 31 15.36 6.94 3.52
CA CYS A 31 14.99 5.97 4.57
C CYS A 31 15.84 4.70 4.39
N TYR A 32 16.71 4.44 5.36
CA TYR A 32 17.59 3.28 5.34
C TYR A 32 16.94 2.08 5.99
N LEU A 33 17.20 0.91 5.42
CA LEU A 33 16.65 -0.38 5.86
C LEU A 33 17.59 -1.02 6.89
N THR A 34 17.02 -1.51 8.00
CA THR A 34 17.75 -2.30 8.98
C THR A 34 18.09 -3.69 8.42
N PRO A 35 18.97 -4.47 9.08
CA PRO A 35 19.21 -5.85 8.65
C PRO A 35 17.93 -6.69 8.57
N TRP A 36 16.96 -6.45 9.46
CA TRP A 36 15.68 -7.15 9.47
C TRP A 36 14.84 -6.78 8.25
N ASP A 37 14.74 -5.49 7.94
CA ASP A 37 14.02 -4.97 6.77
C ASP A 37 14.59 -5.52 5.46
N LEU A 38 15.91 -5.64 5.37
CA LEU A 38 16.59 -6.20 4.20
C LEU A 38 16.26 -7.69 3.98
N THR A 39 16.02 -8.46 5.04
CA THR A 39 15.60 -9.87 4.87
C THR A 39 14.23 -9.98 4.19
N MET A 40 13.37 -8.97 4.36
CA MET A 40 12.03 -8.94 3.76
C MET A 40 12.06 -8.68 2.25
N LEU A 41 13.18 -8.24 1.67
CA LEU A 41 13.31 -8.01 0.21
C LEU A 41 12.97 -9.26 -0.64
N SER A 42 13.20 -10.45 -0.07
CA SER A 42 12.93 -11.75 -0.71
C SER A 42 11.52 -12.30 -0.45
N VAL A 43 10.72 -11.60 0.36
CA VAL A 43 9.34 -11.93 0.70
C VAL A 43 8.39 -11.13 -0.19
N GLN A 44 7.13 -11.56 -0.27
CA GLN A 44 6.08 -10.82 -0.96
C GLN A 44 5.64 -9.57 -0.19
N TYR A 45 4.93 -8.67 -0.87
CA TYR A 45 4.25 -7.54 -0.24
C TYR A 45 3.27 -8.03 0.85
N ILE A 46 3.07 -7.22 1.89
CA ILE A 46 1.96 -7.45 2.82
C ILE A 46 0.66 -7.05 2.12
N GLU A 47 -0.27 -8.00 2.03
CA GLU A 47 -1.58 -7.76 1.47
C GLU A 47 -2.69 -8.06 2.49
N LYS A 48 -3.48 -7.03 2.81
CA LYS A 48 -4.71 -7.17 3.62
C LYS A 48 -5.78 -6.27 3.06
N GLY A 49 -7.00 -6.81 3.00
CA GLY A 49 -8.16 -6.08 2.51
C GLY A 49 -9.23 -5.91 3.58
N LEU A 50 -10.04 -4.88 3.41
CA LEU A 50 -11.23 -4.60 4.22
C LEU A 50 -12.47 -4.71 3.35
N LEU A 51 -13.46 -5.47 3.80
CA LEU A 51 -14.71 -5.69 3.08
C LEU A 51 -15.88 -4.99 3.77
N PHE A 52 -16.55 -4.10 3.05
CA PHE A 52 -17.65 -3.28 3.54
C PHE A 52 -18.92 -3.55 2.74
N LYS A 53 -20.07 -3.49 3.43
CA LYS A 53 -21.37 -3.53 2.77
C LYS A 53 -21.71 -2.17 2.17
N LYS A 54 -22.21 -2.16 0.94
CA LYS A 54 -22.76 -0.94 0.34
C LYS A 54 -24.07 -0.56 1.06
N PRO A 55 -24.33 0.75 1.27
CA PRO A 55 -25.66 1.20 1.69
C PRO A 55 -26.73 0.71 0.69
N PRO A 56 -27.99 0.52 1.12
CA PRO A 56 -29.08 0.17 0.22
C PRO A 56 -29.14 1.14 -0.97
N ALA A 57 -29.42 0.63 -2.16
CA ALA A 57 -29.46 1.43 -3.38
C ALA A 57 -30.44 2.61 -3.21
N THR A 58 -29.87 3.82 -3.15
CA THR A 58 -30.61 5.09 -3.24
C THR A 58 -30.36 5.68 -4.62
N HIS A 59 -31.13 6.69 -5.02
CA HIS A 59 -31.10 7.26 -6.37
C HIS A 59 -29.74 7.87 -6.83
N ASN A 60 -28.70 7.89 -5.99
CA ASN A 60 -27.41 8.57 -6.26
C ASN A 60 -26.17 7.67 -5.97
N GLN A 61 -26.23 6.38 -6.30
CA GLN A 61 -25.15 5.44 -5.94
C GLN A 61 -23.80 5.76 -6.60
N GLU A 62 -23.79 6.26 -7.83
CA GLU A 62 -22.57 6.68 -8.53
C GLU A 62 -21.90 7.88 -7.83
N ASP A 63 -22.70 8.89 -7.46
CA ASP A 63 -22.21 10.05 -6.70
C ASP A 63 -21.64 9.65 -5.33
N LEU A 64 -22.24 8.66 -4.66
CA LEU A 64 -21.75 8.13 -3.39
C LEU A 64 -20.37 7.47 -3.54
N ILE A 65 -20.16 6.70 -4.61
CA ILE A 65 -18.88 6.06 -4.88
C ILE A 65 -17.82 7.10 -5.24
N ASN A 66 -18.13 8.05 -6.13
CA ASN A 66 -17.20 9.12 -6.48
C ASN A 66 -16.79 9.93 -5.24
N THR A 67 -17.77 10.30 -4.40
CA THR A 67 -17.51 10.99 -3.12
C THR A 67 -16.63 10.16 -2.19
N LEU A 68 -16.86 8.85 -2.09
CA LEU A 68 -16.03 7.95 -1.28
C LEU A 68 -14.60 7.89 -1.82
N LEU A 69 -14.43 7.71 -3.13
CA LEU A 69 -13.11 7.64 -3.77
C LEU A 69 -12.32 8.93 -3.56
N ASP A 70 -12.97 10.09 -3.67
CA ASP A 70 -12.34 11.39 -3.45
C ASP A 70 -11.92 11.57 -1.98
N LYS A 71 -12.79 11.23 -1.03
CA LYS A 71 -12.44 11.25 0.41
C LYS A 71 -11.29 10.28 0.73
N LEU A 72 -11.29 9.08 0.14
CA LEU A 72 -10.21 8.10 0.31
C LEU A 72 -8.88 8.63 -0.23
N LYS A 73 -8.86 9.20 -1.43
CA LYS A 73 -7.65 9.81 -2.03
C LYS A 73 -7.15 10.99 -1.20
N GLN A 74 -8.04 11.88 -0.77
CA GLN A 74 -7.67 13.05 0.04
C GLN A 74 -7.12 12.62 1.41
N SER A 75 -7.73 11.63 2.05
CA SER A 75 -7.29 11.15 3.38
C SER A 75 -5.99 10.38 3.27
N LEU A 76 -5.79 9.63 2.19
CA LEU A 76 -4.54 8.96 1.89
C LEU A 76 -3.43 9.99 1.69
N SER A 77 -3.68 11.05 0.91
CA SER A 77 -2.73 12.16 0.69
C SER A 77 -2.29 12.81 2.00
N LEU A 78 -3.21 13.03 2.93
CA LEU A 78 -2.92 13.52 4.28
C LEU A 78 -2.13 12.50 5.12
N THR A 79 -2.50 11.22 5.05
CA THR A 79 -1.84 10.16 5.82
C THR A 79 -0.39 9.97 5.37
N LEU A 80 -0.13 10.05 4.07
CA LEU A 80 1.22 9.93 3.50
C LEU A 80 2.18 11.02 3.97
N VAL A 81 1.69 12.13 4.52
CA VAL A 81 2.57 13.12 5.18
C VAL A 81 3.27 12.51 6.39
N HIS A 82 2.57 11.65 7.14
CA HIS A 82 3.11 10.96 8.31
C HIS A 82 3.89 9.69 7.93
N PHE A 83 3.45 9.00 6.88
CA PHE A 83 4.03 7.74 6.40
C PHE A 83 4.76 7.92 5.07
N TYR A 84 5.57 8.98 4.97
CA TYR A 84 6.19 9.41 3.71
C TYR A 84 7.00 8.32 2.99
N PRO A 85 7.73 7.38 3.64
CA PRO A 85 8.50 6.38 2.91
C PRO A 85 7.64 5.46 2.03
N LEU A 86 6.35 5.31 2.36
CA LEU A 86 5.41 4.47 1.59
C LEU A 86 5.06 5.05 0.21
N ALA A 87 5.28 6.35 0.00
CA ALA A 87 5.00 7.02 -1.27
C ALA A 87 6.20 6.99 -2.23
N ASP A 88 7.37 6.51 -1.82
CA ASP A 88 8.58 6.55 -2.63
C ASP A 88 8.92 5.18 -3.24
N HIS A 89 10.16 5.01 -3.70
CA HIS A 89 10.66 3.80 -4.36
C HIS A 89 11.98 3.34 -3.72
N LEU A 90 12.25 2.03 -3.81
CA LEU A 90 13.56 1.51 -3.46
C LEU A 90 14.61 1.97 -4.47
N ALA A 91 15.69 2.54 -3.97
CA ALA A 91 16.89 2.80 -4.73
C ALA A 91 17.94 1.72 -4.46
N LYS A 92 18.76 1.45 -5.49
CA LYS A 92 19.92 0.58 -5.40
C LYS A 92 21.18 1.34 -5.78
N VAL A 93 22.18 1.28 -4.92
CA VAL A 93 23.53 1.81 -5.20
C VAL A 93 24.49 0.64 -5.30
N LYS A 94 25.24 0.58 -6.41
CA LYS A 94 26.30 -0.40 -6.61
C LYS A 94 27.60 0.17 -6.08
N ASN A 95 28.24 -0.54 -5.17
CA ASN A 95 29.60 -0.28 -4.72
C ASN A 95 30.55 -1.20 -5.48
N GLU A 96 31.62 -0.65 -6.04
CA GLU A 96 32.56 -1.44 -6.86
C GLU A 96 33.71 -2.03 -6.05
N ASN A 97 34.10 -1.39 -4.94
CA ASN A 97 35.25 -1.80 -4.13
C ASN A 97 34.97 -1.64 -2.62
N PRO A 98 34.64 -2.73 -1.88
CA PRO A 98 34.36 -4.08 -2.37
C PRO A 98 33.02 -4.15 -3.15
N PRO A 99 32.85 -5.12 -4.06
CA PRO A 99 31.58 -5.32 -4.78
C PRO A 99 30.40 -5.57 -3.82
N ALA A 100 29.45 -4.65 -3.79
CA ALA A 100 28.25 -4.76 -2.97
C ALA A 100 27.09 -3.94 -3.53
N TYR A 101 25.88 -4.21 -3.05
CA TYR A 101 24.71 -3.36 -3.28
C TYR A 101 24.19 -2.80 -1.97
N SER A 102 23.81 -1.54 -1.98
CA SER A 102 23.05 -0.91 -0.90
C SER A 102 21.63 -0.64 -1.38
N VAL A 103 20.65 -0.97 -0.55
CA VAL A 103 19.23 -0.75 -0.82
C VAL A 103 18.64 0.16 0.26
N PHE A 104 17.90 1.17 -0.15
CA PHE A 104 17.23 2.15 0.71
C PHE A 104 16.04 2.75 -0.04
N VAL A 105 15.18 3.52 0.64
CA VAL A 105 14.12 4.31 -0.03
C VAL A 105 14.67 5.69 -0.38
N ASP A 106 14.60 6.05 -1.65
CA ASP A 106 14.97 7.40 -2.11
C ASP A 106 13.76 8.32 -2.07
N CYS A 107 13.68 9.11 -0.99
CA CYS A 107 12.56 10.01 -0.72
C CYS A 107 12.60 11.35 -1.48
N ASN A 108 13.49 11.48 -2.49
CA ASN A 108 13.60 12.69 -3.30
C ASN A 108 12.88 12.60 -4.65
N ASN A 109 12.32 11.44 -5.01
CA ASN A 109 11.81 11.17 -6.35
C ASN A 109 10.27 11.20 -6.44
N ASN A 110 9.69 12.40 -6.47
CA ASN A 110 8.27 12.63 -6.78
C ASN A 110 7.31 11.62 -6.08
N PRO A 111 7.26 11.61 -4.74
CA PRO A 111 6.55 10.60 -3.97
C PRO A 111 5.08 10.51 -4.36
N ALA A 112 4.61 9.30 -4.66
CA ALA A 112 3.20 8.98 -4.80
C ALA A 112 2.90 7.49 -4.55
N ALA A 113 1.85 7.23 -3.78
CA ALA A 113 1.26 5.90 -3.68
C ALA A 113 0.31 5.64 -4.87
N LYS A 114 0.20 4.39 -5.30
CA LYS A 114 -0.73 4.01 -6.37
C LYS A 114 -2.13 3.82 -5.80
N PHE A 115 -3.14 4.30 -6.52
CA PHE A 115 -4.54 4.18 -6.15
C PHE A 115 -5.34 3.71 -7.36
N ILE A 116 -6.04 2.60 -7.21
CA ILE A 116 -6.81 1.93 -8.27
C ILE A 116 -8.27 1.88 -7.87
N HIS A 117 -9.15 2.17 -8.81
CA HIS A 117 -10.58 1.89 -8.70
C HIS A 117 -10.94 0.82 -9.72
N ALA A 118 -11.62 -0.22 -9.24
CA ALA A 118 -12.00 -1.38 -10.03
C ALA A 118 -13.43 -1.82 -9.68
N THR A 119 -13.97 -2.74 -10.48
CA THR A 119 -15.25 -3.41 -10.23
C THR A 119 -15.11 -4.91 -10.43
N LEU A 120 -15.89 -5.66 -9.67
CA LEU A 120 -16.00 -7.10 -9.77
C LEU A 120 -17.46 -7.50 -9.60
N HIS A 121 -18.01 -8.21 -10.59
CA HIS A 121 -19.39 -8.69 -10.54
C HIS A 121 -19.51 -9.94 -9.64
N MET A 122 -19.39 -9.73 -8.34
CA MET A 122 -19.62 -10.70 -7.27
C MET A 122 -20.27 -10.00 -6.08
N THR A 123 -20.95 -10.76 -5.24
CA THR A 123 -21.47 -10.28 -3.95
C THR A 123 -20.47 -10.56 -2.82
N ILE A 124 -20.67 -9.93 -1.68
CA ILE A 124 -19.99 -10.27 -0.43
C ILE A 124 -20.19 -11.75 -0.09
N SER A 125 -21.41 -12.28 -0.33
CA SER A 125 -21.72 -13.68 -0.07
C SER A 125 -20.87 -14.61 -0.92
N ASP A 126 -20.63 -14.28 -2.18
CA ASP A 126 -19.82 -15.10 -3.08
C ASP A 126 -18.36 -15.19 -2.63
N ILE A 127 -17.86 -14.20 -1.89
CA ILE A 127 -16.52 -14.19 -1.30
C ILE A 127 -16.48 -14.95 0.04
N LEU A 128 -17.49 -14.77 0.91
CA LEU A 128 -17.46 -15.25 2.29
C LEU A 128 -18.12 -16.62 2.53
N SER A 129 -19.04 -17.04 1.66
CA SER A 129 -19.79 -18.30 1.83
C SER A 129 -18.98 -19.56 1.47
N PRO A 130 -18.08 -19.53 0.47
CA PRO A 130 -17.25 -20.70 0.16
C PRO A 130 -16.36 -21.12 1.34
N VAL A 131 -16.10 -22.43 1.44
CA VAL A 131 -15.20 -22.99 2.46
C VAL A 131 -13.75 -22.55 2.25
N TYR A 132 -13.35 -22.41 0.99
CA TYR A 132 -12.01 -21.95 0.60
C TYR A 132 -12.10 -20.55 0.03
N VAL A 133 -11.09 -19.73 0.30
CA VAL A 133 -10.99 -18.37 -0.27
C VAL A 133 -10.99 -18.47 -1.79
N PRO A 134 -11.95 -17.84 -2.49
CA PRO A 134 -11.98 -17.84 -3.95
C PRO A 134 -10.71 -17.23 -4.54
N LEU A 135 -10.15 -17.84 -5.60
CA LEU A 135 -8.90 -17.36 -6.22
C LEU A 135 -8.98 -15.90 -6.71
N VAL A 136 -10.17 -15.45 -7.11
CA VAL A 136 -10.42 -14.05 -7.52
C VAL A 136 -10.07 -13.03 -6.44
N VAL A 137 -10.01 -13.43 -5.15
CA VAL A 137 -9.59 -12.55 -4.05
C VAL A 137 -8.15 -12.07 -4.23
N GLN A 138 -7.27 -12.86 -4.86
CA GLN A 138 -5.91 -12.44 -5.21
C GLN A 138 -5.93 -11.21 -6.14
N SER A 139 -6.87 -11.17 -7.10
CA SER A 139 -7.04 -10.05 -8.03
C SER A 139 -7.67 -8.80 -7.40
N LEU A 140 -8.04 -8.84 -6.12
CA LEU A 140 -8.47 -7.66 -5.36
C LEU A 140 -7.30 -6.84 -4.82
N PHE A 141 -6.07 -7.29 -5.09
CA PHE A 141 -4.81 -6.64 -4.76
C PHE A 141 -3.99 -6.42 -6.04
N ASP A 142 -3.26 -5.31 -6.11
CA ASP A 142 -2.49 -4.92 -7.30
C ASP A 142 -1.14 -5.64 -7.39
N HIS A 143 -0.54 -5.97 -6.25
CA HIS A 143 0.81 -6.53 -6.15
C HIS A 143 0.81 -8.01 -5.73
N ASP A 144 -0.27 -8.75 -6.02
CA ASP A 144 -0.34 -10.17 -5.68
C ASP A 144 0.87 -10.91 -6.27
N GLY A 145 1.59 -11.61 -5.40
CA GLY A 145 2.80 -12.35 -5.75
C GLY A 145 4.07 -11.51 -6.00
N ALA A 146 4.02 -10.18 -5.99
CA ALA A 146 5.20 -9.33 -6.18
C ALA A 146 6.16 -9.42 -4.99
N LEU A 147 7.47 -9.42 -5.26
CA LEU A 147 8.49 -9.43 -4.22
C LEU A 147 8.83 -8.01 -3.78
N ASN A 148 9.18 -7.83 -2.52
CA ASN A 148 9.52 -6.51 -1.99
C ASN A 148 10.71 -5.84 -2.71
N ILE A 149 11.66 -6.62 -3.22
CA ILE A 149 12.74 -6.08 -4.06
C ILE A 149 12.23 -5.39 -5.32
N ASP A 150 11.05 -5.75 -5.84
CA ASP A 150 10.45 -5.12 -7.02
C ASP A 150 10.02 -3.66 -6.77
N GLY A 151 10.01 -3.22 -5.50
CA GLY A 151 9.75 -1.84 -5.08
C GLY A 151 10.69 -0.78 -5.67
N HIS A 152 11.72 -1.19 -6.42
CA HIS A 152 12.55 -0.28 -7.22
C HIS A 152 11.90 0.14 -8.56
N THR A 153 10.88 -0.60 -9.00
CA THR A 153 10.10 -0.33 -10.22
C THR A 153 8.60 -0.29 -9.97
N ARG A 154 8.17 -0.78 -8.80
CA ARG A 154 6.78 -0.80 -8.36
C ARG A 154 6.58 0.16 -7.19
N PRO A 155 5.39 0.76 -7.06
CA PRO A 155 5.04 1.53 -5.86
C PRO A 155 5.24 0.71 -4.59
N LEU A 156 5.68 1.36 -3.51
CA LEU A 156 5.81 0.71 -2.20
C LEU A 156 4.47 0.57 -1.47
N LEU A 157 3.48 1.38 -1.86
CA LEU A 157 2.10 1.30 -1.42
C LEU A 157 1.16 1.38 -2.61
N SER A 158 0.23 0.43 -2.69
CA SER A 158 -0.89 0.44 -3.63
C SER A 158 -2.20 0.17 -2.90
N ILE A 159 -3.21 1.00 -3.17
CA ILE A 159 -4.57 0.86 -2.64
C ILE A 159 -5.51 0.57 -3.81
N GLN A 160 -6.23 -0.55 -3.75
CA GLN A 160 -7.25 -0.90 -4.74
C GLN A 160 -8.63 -0.89 -4.10
N VAL A 161 -9.49 0.01 -4.55
CA VAL A 161 -10.91 0.04 -4.17
C VAL A 161 -11.71 -0.70 -5.25
N THR A 162 -12.19 -1.89 -4.92
CA THR A 162 -12.99 -2.72 -5.81
C THR A 162 -14.46 -2.69 -5.41
N GLU A 163 -15.29 -2.25 -6.33
CA GLU A 163 -16.74 -2.31 -6.18
C GLU A 163 -17.27 -3.72 -6.44
N LEU A 164 -18.03 -4.24 -5.49
CA LEU A 164 -18.82 -5.46 -5.62
C LEU A 164 -20.28 -5.09 -5.92
N ALA A 165 -21.10 -6.09 -6.25
CA ALA A 165 -22.53 -5.90 -6.48
C ALA A 165 -23.25 -5.31 -5.25
N ASP A 166 -22.88 -5.73 -4.03
CA ASP A 166 -23.50 -5.32 -2.76
C ASP A 166 -22.47 -4.83 -1.72
N GLY A 167 -21.22 -4.62 -2.14
CA GLY A 167 -20.10 -4.32 -1.25
C GLY A 167 -18.99 -3.49 -1.89
N ILE A 168 -18.02 -3.11 -1.07
CA ILE A 168 -16.77 -2.45 -1.46
C ILE A 168 -15.64 -3.19 -0.76
N PHE A 169 -14.63 -3.58 -1.52
CA PHE A 169 -13.40 -4.14 -0.99
C PHE A 169 -12.28 -3.09 -1.14
N ILE A 170 -11.57 -2.80 -0.07
CA ILE A 170 -10.38 -1.94 -0.08
C ILE A 170 -9.18 -2.84 0.16
N GLY A 171 -8.48 -3.20 -0.91
CA GLY A 171 -7.22 -3.93 -0.88
C GLY A 171 -6.05 -2.96 -0.68
N CYS A 172 -5.08 -3.37 0.13
CA CYS A 172 -3.82 -2.66 0.29
C CYS A 172 -2.68 -3.64 0.10
N SER A 173 -1.74 -3.26 -0.76
CA SER A 173 -0.46 -3.93 -0.94
C SER A 173 0.64 -2.98 -0.46
N MET A 174 1.38 -3.39 0.55
CA MET A 174 2.44 -2.60 1.19
C MET A 174 3.75 -3.36 1.18
N ASN A 175 4.84 -2.71 0.79
CA ASN A 175 6.16 -3.32 0.77
C ASN A 175 6.59 -3.71 2.20
N HIS A 176 6.78 -4.99 2.45
CA HIS A 176 7.06 -5.55 3.77
C HIS A 176 8.44 -5.13 4.32
N SER A 177 9.36 -4.65 3.46
CA SER A 177 10.63 -4.10 3.95
C SER A 177 10.46 -2.75 4.66
N LEU A 178 9.28 -2.12 4.61
CA LEU A 178 9.00 -0.86 5.31
C LEU A 178 8.05 -1.00 6.50
N ALA A 179 7.39 -2.15 6.63
CA ALA A 179 6.38 -2.34 7.66
C ALA A 179 6.31 -3.80 8.08
N ASP A 180 6.19 -4.01 9.38
CA ASP A 180 5.67 -5.26 9.94
C ASP A 180 4.14 -5.17 10.12
N GLY A 181 3.54 -6.21 10.69
CA GLY A 181 2.09 -6.24 10.95
C GLY A 181 1.61 -5.12 11.89
N SER A 182 2.45 -4.63 12.81
CA SER A 182 2.11 -3.54 13.73
C SER A 182 2.11 -2.20 13.01
N SER A 183 3.15 -1.91 12.23
CA SER A 183 3.24 -0.72 11.38
C SER A 183 2.15 -0.68 10.33
N TYR A 184 1.84 -1.82 9.71
CA TYR A 184 0.73 -1.95 8.75
C TYR A 184 -0.62 -1.59 9.40
N ARG A 185 -0.88 -2.12 10.60
CA ARG A 185 -2.10 -1.80 11.35
C ARG A 185 -2.13 -0.31 11.73
N ASN A 186 -0.98 0.25 12.15
CA ASN A 186 -0.89 1.66 12.48
C ASN A 186 -1.26 2.56 11.30
N PHE A 187 -0.75 2.24 10.11
CA PHE A 187 -1.10 2.94 8.87
C PHE A 187 -2.62 2.94 8.61
N PHE A 188 -3.27 1.78 8.70
CA PHE A 188 -4.72 1.69 8.50
C PHE A 188 -5.53 2.46 9.55
N ASN A 189 -5.12 2.41 10.81
CA ASN A 189 -5.77 3.17 11.88
C ASN A 189 -5.63 4.68 11.63
N ALA A 190 -4.42 5.15 11.36
CA ALA A 190 -4.14 6.55 11.06
C ALA A 190 -4.92 7.03 9.83
N TRP A 191 -4.96 6.23 8.77
CA TRP A 191 -5.73 6.55 7.56
C TRP A 191 -7.23 6.64 7.85
N SER A 192 -7.77 5.72 8.65
CA SER A 192 -9.18 5.74 9.07
C SER A 192 -9.51 6.95 9.96
N GLU A 193 -8.63 7.30 10.90
CA GLU A 193 -8.78 8.48 11.76
C GLU A 193 -8.81 9.75 10.91
N ILE A 194 -7.88 9.90 9.96
CA ILE A 194 -7.83 11.05 9.05
C ILE A 194 -9.06 11.08 8.14
N PHE A 195 -9.50 9.94 7.59
CA PHE A 195 -10.71 9.84 6.77
C PHE A 195 -11.95 10.33 7.53
N GLN A 196 -12.11 9.93 8.79
CA GLN A 196 -13.21 10.39 9.64
C GLN A 196 -13.05 11.86 10.08
N ALA A 197 -11.82 12.29 10.33
CA ALA A 197 -11.52 13.65 10.72
C ALA A 197 -11.67 14.66 9.59
N GLN A 198 -11.74 14.28 8.31
CA GLN A 198 -12.11 15.23 7.25
C GLN A 198 -13.48 15.90 7.48
N GLU A 199 -14.32 15.30 8.33
CA GLU A 199 -15.61 15.86 8.74
C GLU A 199 -15.50 16.76 9.99
N LYS A 200 -14.30 16.89 10.58
CA LYS A 200 -14.01 17.60 11.84
C LYS A 200 -12.76 18.48 11.71
N SER A 201 -12.68 19.57 12.45
CA SER A 201 -11.64 20.59 12.27
C SER A 201 -10.25 20.26 12.86
N THR A 202 -10.02 19.06 13.39
CA THR A 202 -8.74 18.67 14.02
C THR A 202 -8.16 17.40 13.42
N LEU A 203 -7.04 17.52 12.70
CA LEU A 203 -6.29 16.41 12.12
C LEU A 203 -5.16 16.00 13.08
N SER A 204 -5.38 14.96 13.86
CA SER A 204 -4.34 14.33 14.69
C SER A 204 -4.49 12.82 14.64
N ILE A 205 -3.38 12.11 14.40
CA ILE A 205 -3.35 10.65 14.49
C ILE A 205 -2.96 10.20 15.89
N SER A 206 -3.56 9.12 16.38
CA SER A 206 -3.35 8.60 17.74
C SER A 206 -1.92 8.07 17.96
N HIS A 207 -1.30 7.54 16.91
CA HIS A 207 0.01 6.90 16.98
C HIS A 207 0.90 7.35 15.82
N GLN A 208 1.91 8.17 16.13
CA GLN A 208 2.89 8.60 15.14
C GLN A 208 3.76 7.42 14.68
N PRO A 209 4.00 7.26 13.37
CA PRO A 209 4.95 6.25 12.88
C PRO A 209 6.38 6.63 13.24
N ILE A 210 7.23 5.61 13.35
CA ILE A 210 8.68 5.76 13.47
C ILE A 210 9.25 5.59 12.07
N ASN A 211 9.60 6.69 11.41
CA ASN A 211 10.09 6.68 10.02
C ASN A 211 11.62 6.56 9.93
N GLN A 212 12.34 6.84 11.03
CA GLN A 212 13.78 6.73 11.11
C GLN A 212 14.16 5.50 11.92
N CYS A 213 14.79 4.54 11.24
CA CYS A 213 15.33 3.37 11.92
C CYS A 213 16.55 3.75 12.76
N TRP A 214 16.62 3.15 13.96
CA TRP A 214 17.80 3.26 14.80
C TRP A 214 18.86 2.24 14.36
N PHE A 215 20.12 2.67 14.27
CA PHE A 215 21.26 1.83 13.92
C PHE A 215 22.29 1.85 15.05
N LEU A 216 22.99 0.73 15.23
CA LEU A 216 24.14 0.65 16.14
C LEU A 216 25.28 1.54 15.63
N ASP A 217 25.98 2.19 16.55
CA ASP A 217 27.14 3.05 16.23
C ASP A 217 28.19 2.27 15.42
N GLY A 218 28.61 2.84 14.29
CA GLY A 218 29.58 2.23 13.38
C GLY A 218 29.02 1.15 12.44
N HIS A 219 27.73 0.82 12.51
CA HIS A 219 27.10 -0.26 11.74
C HIS A 219 25.92 0.17 10.85
N GLY A 220 25.86 1.45 10.46
CA GLY A 220 24.80 1.99 9.61
C GLY A 220 25.11 3.41 9.10
N PRO A 221 24.12 4.07 8.46
CA PRO A 221 22.79 3.55 8.17
C PRO A 221 22.74 2.70 6.88
N MET A 222 23.78 2.77 6.05
CA MET A 222 23.84 2.03 4.80
C MET A 222 24.49 0.65 5.00
N ILE A 223 23.74 -0.41 4.69
CA ILE A 223 24.20 -1.80 4.80
C ILE A 223 24.51 -2.33 3.40
N ASN A 224 25.72 -2.89 3.26
CA ASN A 224 26.19 -3.49 2.02
C ASN A 224 25.78 -4.97 1.94
N LEU A 225 24.96 -5.31 0.94
CA LEU A 225 24.64 -6.68 0.59
C LEU A 225 25.76 -7.25 -0.29
N PRO A 226 26.43 -8.33 0.13
CA PRO A 226 27.53 -8.91 -0.63
C PRO A 226 27.01 -9.48 -1.96
N PHE A 227 27.71 -9.19 -3.05
CA PHE A 227 27.39 -9.74 -4.37
C PHE A 227 28.61 -10.43 -4.96
N LYS A 228 28.40 -11.63 -5.53
CA LYS A 228 29.39 -12.27 -6.40
C LYS A 228 28.94 -12.03 -7.84
N HIS A 229 29.77 -11.37 -8.65
CA HIS A 229 29.60 -11.39 -10.10
C HIS A 229 29.65 -12.85 -10.56
N GLN A 230 28.49 -13.42 -10.91
CA GLN A 230 28.42 -14.61 -11.75
C GLN A 230 28.20 -14.17 -13.19
#